data_AF-A0A0K2UPY2-F1
#
_entry.id   AF-A0A0K2UPY2-F1
#
_cell.length_a   1.000
_cell.length_b   1.000
_cell.length_c   1.000
_cell.angle_alpha   90.00
_cell.angle_beta   90.00
_cell.angle_gamma   90.00
#
_symmetry.space_group_name_H-M   'P 1'
#
loop_
_entity.id
_entity.type
_entity.pdbx_description
1 polymer ?
#
loop_
_entity_poly.entity_id
_entity_poly.type
_entity_poly.pdbx_seq_one_letter_code
_entity_poly.pdbx_strand_id
1 'polypeptide(L)'
;MWIEAKSDRVTVVFSTVLKDDDDIVIGKVFLQEFKEGRRANVTAPQVLFSWDPPASLNDTDARVGEGVGYITFVLFPRHTQPSNRDNTINLIHLFRNYLHYHIKCSKAYIHSRMRAKTADFLKVLNRAKPEAPNKKSTIMNRKQIVNHCN
;
A
#
# COMPACT_ATOMS: atom_id res chain seq x y z
N MET A 1 9.01 11.84 -18.39
CA MET A 1 8.07 12.91 -17.98
C MET A 1 7.87 13.78 -19.20
N TRP A 2 6.63 14.04 -19.58
CA TRP A 2 6.26 14.87 -20.72
C TRP A 2 5.38 16.02 -20.23
N ILE A 3 5.54 17.21 -20.80
CA ILE A 3 4.80 18.41 -20.40
C ILE A 3 4.28 19.07 -21.66
N GLU A 4 2.97 19.35 -21.69
CA GLU A 4 2.31 20.04 -22.80
C GLU A 4 1.47 21.20 -22.24
N ALA A 5 1.73 22.41 -22.73
CA ALA A 5 0.95 23.59 -22.41
C ALA A 5 -0.12 23.84 -23.47
N LYS A 6 -1.36 24.03 -23.04
CA LYS A 6 -2.51 24.45 -23.85
C LYS A 6 -2.97 25.84 -23.40
N SER A 7 -3.88 26.45 -24.16
CA SER A 7 -4.39 27.79 -23.86
C SER A 7 -5.07 27.91 -22.49
N ASP A 8 -5.72 26.85 -22.03
CA ASP A 8 -6.54 26.85 -20.80
C ASP A 8 -5.95 26.00 -19.66
N ARG A 9 -4.90 25.22 -19.92
CA ARG A 9 -4.33 24.25 -18.96
C ARG A 9 -2.91 23.84 -19.33
N VAL A 10 -2.18 23.32 -18.35
CA VAL A 10 -0.91 22.60 -18.55
C VAL A 10 -1.15 21.14 -18.19
N THR A 11 -0.68 20.22 -19.04
CA THR A 11 -0.73 18.79 -18.76
C THR A 11 0.67 18.25 -18.51
N VAL A 12 0.80 17.46 -17.45
CA VAL A 12 2.06 16.81 -17.06
C VAL A 12 1.83 15.31 -17.04
N VAL A 13 2.53 14.59 -17.90
CA VAL A 13 2.43 13.14 -18.04
C VAL A 13 3.67 12.47 -17.44
N PHE A 14 3.43 11.59 -16.48
CA PHE A 14 4.43 10.69 -15.92
C PHE A 14 4.25 9.31 -16.52
N SER A 15 5.34 8.73 -17.02
CA SER A 15 5.45 7.29 -17.22
C SER A 15 6.11 6.68 -15.98
N THR A 16 5.47 5.68 -15.40
CA THR A 16 6.02 4.88 -14.30
C THR A 16 6.13 3.43 -14.73
N VAL A 17 7.14 2.74 -14.23
CA VAL A 17 7.31 1.30 -14.41
C VAL A 17 7.18 0.66 -13.04
N LEU A 18 6.14 -0.17 -12.88
CA LEU A 18 5.93 -1.03 -11.73
C LEU A 18 6.49 -2.40 -12.13
N LYS A 19 7.58 -2.80 -11.46
CA LYS A 19 8.35 -3.99 -11.86
C LYS A 19 7.76 -5.29 -11.30
N ASP A 20 7.22 -5.23 -10.09
CA ASP A 20 6.69 -6.40 -9.39
C ASP A 20 5.18 -6.49 -9.64
N ASP A 21 4.66 -7.69 -9.86
CA ASP A 21 3.22 -7.91 -10.10
C ASP A 21 2.36 -7.39 -8.93
N ASP A 22 2.83 -7.56 -7.70
CA ASP A 22 2.17 -7.01 -6.50
C ASP A 22 2.14 -5.48 -6.51
N ASP A 23 3.21 -4.83 -6.98
CA ASP A 23 3.27 -3.37 -7.08
C ASP A 23 2.33 -2.84 -8.17
N ILE A 24 2.12 -3.61 -9.24
CA ILE A 24 1.10 -3.30 -10.25
C ILE A 24 -0.29 -3.28 -9.62
N VAL A 25 -0.62 -4.29 -8.81
CA VAL A 25 -1.94 -4.39 -8.16
C VAL A 25 -2.12 -3.28 -7.12
N ILE A 26 -1.14 -3.06 -6.24
CA ILE A 26 -1.22 -1.99 -5.23
C ILE A 26 -1.24 -0.62 -5.92
N GLY A 27 -0.42 -0.42 -6.95
CA GLY A 27 -0.37 0.80 -7.74
C GLY A 27 -1.71 1.15 -8.39
N LYS A 28 -2.44 0.15 -8.91
CA LYS A 28 -3.81 0.34 -9.45
C LYS A 28 -4.74 0.98 -8.43
N VAL A 29 -4.71 0.51 -7.18
CA VAL A 29 -5.55 1.05 -6.10
C VAL A 29 -5.19 2.51 -5.83
N PHE A 30 -3.91 2.83 -5.65
CA PHE A 30 -3.46 4.20 -5.45
C PHE A 30 -3.89 5.13 -6.59
N LEU A 31 -3.71 4.69 -7.83
CA LEU A 31 -4.00 5.50 -9.02
C LEU A 31 -5.51 5.71 -9.22
N GLN A 32 -6.33 4.72 -8.84
CA GLN A 32 -7.78 4.88 -8.80
C GLN A 32 -8.19 5.94 -7.77
N GLU A 33 -7.63 5.92 -6.57
CA GLU A 33 -7.90 6.95 -5.55
C GLU A 33 -7.45 8.34 -6.01
N PHE A 34 -6.31 8.45 -6.71
CA PHE A 34 -5.87 9.72 -7.31
C PHE A 34 -6.83 10.24 -8.38
N LYS A 35 -7.35 9.35 -9.24
CA LYS A 35 -8.37 9.70 -10.25
C LYS A 35 -9.64 10.25 -9.59
N GLU A 36 -10.00 9.72 -8.42
CA GLU A 36 -11.16 10.16 -7.64
C GLU A 36 -10.83 11.30 -6.65
N GLY A 37 -9.59 11.77 -6.58
CA GLY A 37 -9.13 12.73 -5.57
C GLY A 37 -9.87 14.06 -5.54
N ARG A 38 -10.52 14.45 -6.65
CA ARG A 38 -11.38 15.64 -6.71
C ARG A 38 -12.66 15.52 -5.87
N ARG A 39 -13.03 14.31 -5.42
CA ARG A 39 -14.09 14.12 -4.41
C ARG A 39 -13.71 14.73 -3.06
N ALA A 40 -12.43 14.66 -2.69
CA ALA A 40 -11.94 15.26 -1.45
C ALA A 40 -11.64 16.76 -1.60
N ASN A 41 -11.09 17.17 -2.76
CA ASN A 41 -10.85 18.57 -3.07
C ASN A 41 -11.20 18.89 -4.52
N VAL A 42 -12.36 19.53 -4.72
CA VAL A 42 -12.89 19.88 -6.05
C VAL A 42 -11.94 20.78 -6.84
N THR A 43 -11.13 21.58 -6.14
CA THR A 43 -10.19 22.54 -6.74
C THR A 43 -8.83 21.95 -7.08
N ALA A 44 -8.54 20.70 -6.67
CA ALA A 44 -7.28 20.03 -6.96
C ALA A 44 -7.12 19.74 -8.47
N PRO A 45 -5.88 19.51 -8.94
CA PRO A 45 -5.63 19.03 -10.29
C PRO A 45 -6.45 17.79 -10.64
N GLN A 46 -6.92 17.70 -11.88
CA GLN A 46 -7.51 16.47 -12.37
C GLN A 46 -6.39 15.47 -12.68
N VAL A 47 -6.59 14.22 -12.27
CA VAL A 47 -5.65 13.12 -12.54
C VAL A 47 -6.33 12.09 -13.44
N LEU A 48 -5.63 11.68 -14.49
CA LEU A 48 -6.03 10.58 -15.37
C LEU A 48 -4.97 9.48 -15.29
N PHE A 49 -5.41 8.24 -15.49
CA PHE A 49 -4.55 7.08 -15.48
C PHE A 49 -4.90 6.16 -16.66
N SER A 50 -3.86 5.65 -17.34
CA SER A 50 -3.96 4.71 -18.46
C SER A 50 -2.77 3.75 -18.47
N TRP A 51 -2.99 2.53 -18.95
CA TRP A 51 -1.92 1.58 -19.26
C TRP A 51 -1.35 1.81 -20.66
N ASP A 52 -2.17 2.35 -21.55
CA ASP A 52 -1.74 2.80 -22.87
C ASP A 52 -1.23 4.24 -22.81
N PRO A 53 -0.23 4.62 -23.62
CA PRO A 53 0.18 6.01 -23.76
C PRO A 53 -1.02 6.90 -24.12
N PRO A 54 -1.14 8.10 -23.53
CA PRO A 54 -2.15 9.07 -23.94
C PRO A 54 -1.91 9.51 -25.39
N ALA A 55 -2.97 9.93 -26.08
CA ALA A 55 -2.91 10.30 -27.50
C ALA A 55 -1.85 11.38 -27.83
N SER A 56 -1.54 12.28 -26.87
CA SER A 56 -0.47 13.27 -27.02
C SER A 56 0.94 12.68 -27.14
N LEU A 57 1.09 11.37 -26.90
CA LEU A 57 2.34 10.62 -26.97
C LEU A 57 2.36 9.57 -28.10
N ASN A 58 1.31 9.47 -28.93
CA ASN A 58 1.20 8.42 -29.96
C ASN A 58 2.35 8.42 -30.98
N ASP A 59 2.85 9.60 -31.35
CA ASP A 59 3.92 9.76 -32.36
C ASP A 59 5.33 9.84 -31.73
N THR A 60 5.46 9.42 -30.47
CA THR A 60 6.73 9.43 -29.73
C THR A 60 7.21 8.01 -29.44
N ASP A 61 8.43 7.86 -28.93
CA ASP A 61 8.99 6.59 -28.45
C ASP A 61 8.41 6.18 -27.07
N ALA A 62 7.14 6.50 -26.83
CA ALA A 62 6.45 6.22 -25.59
C ALA A 62 6.50 4.73 -25.27
N ARG A 63 7.09 4.40 -24.11
CA ARG A 63 7.27 3.02 -23.70
C ARG A 63 5.92 2.33 -23.52
N VAL A 64 5.72 1.21 -24.20
CA VAL A 64 4.56 0.32 -23.99
C VAL A 64 5.08 -0.99 -23.40
N GLY A 65 4.25 -1.65 -22.60
CA GLY A 65 4.57 -2.96 -22.02
C GLY A 65 3.91 -3.18 -20.68
N GLU A 66 4.00 -4.41 -20.20
CA GLU A 66 3.47 -4.81 -18.90
C GLU A 66 4.13 -3.99 -17.77
N GLY A 67 3.31 -3.57 -16.80
CA GLY A 67 3.76 -2.73 -15.68
C GLY A 67 4.08 -1.27 -16.02
N VAL A 68 3.98 -0.85 -17.28
CA VAL A 68 4.14 0.55 -17.67
C VAL A 68 2.81 1.29 -17.53
N GLY A 69 2.75 2.27 -16.63
CA GLY A 69 1.57 3.08 -16.39
C GLY A 69 1.81 4.55 -16.71
N TYR A 70 0.79 5.21 -17.27
CA TYR A 70 0.79 6.63 -17.59
C TYR A 70 -0.15 7.40 -16.66
N ILE A 71 0.40 8.36 -15.93
CA ILE A 71 -0.35 9.26 -15.04
C ILE A 71 -0.32 10.65 -15.64
N THR A 72 -1.50 11.24 -15.90
CA THR A 72 -1.62 12.60 -16.44
C THR A 72 -2.23 13.52 -15.42
N PHE A 73 -1.50 14.56 -15.02
CA PHE A 73 -2.01 15.68 -14.25
C PHE A 73 -2.46 16.79 -15.18
N VAL A 74 -3.67 17.31 -14.94
CA VAL A 74 -4.20 18.48 -15.63
C VAL A 74 -4.22 19.66 -14.66
N LEU A 75 -3.34 20.63 -14.92
CA LEU A 75 -3.13 21.82 -14.12
C LEU A 75 -3.82 23.02 -14.78
N PHE A 76 -4.85 23.55 -14.13
CA PHE A 76 -5.50 24.81 -14.50
C PHE A 76 -4.73 26.06 -14.00
N PRO A 77 -5.06 27.28 -14.47
CA PRO A 77 -4.38 28.53 -14.10
C PRO A 77 -4.22 28.75 -12.59
N ARG A 78 -5.19 28.31 -11.79
CA ARG A 78 -5.13 28.35 -10.32
C ARG A 78 -3.92 27.61 -9.71
N HIS A 79 -3.37 26.62 -10.41
CA HIS A 79 -2.20 25.86 -9.98
C HIS A 79 -0.89 26.45 -10.53
N THR A 80 -0.93 27.09 -11.70
CA THR A 80 0.26 27.61 -12.40
C THR A 80 0.50 29.10 -12.17
N GLN A 81 -0.44 29.81 -11.55
CA GLN A 81 -0.30 31.23 -11.21
C GLN A 81 0.91 31.48 -10.30
N PRO A 82 1.55 32.67 -10.36
CA PRO A 82 2.80 32.95 -9.67
C PRO A 82 2.77 32.65 -8.15
N SER A 83 1.64 32.89 -7.49
CA SER A 83 1.48 32.65 -6.05
C SER A 83 1.54 31.16 -5.65
N ASN A 84 1.17 30.25 -6.55
CA ASN A 84 1.09 28.81 -6.29
C ASN A 84 2.11 27.98 -7.07
N ARG A 85 2.82 28.61 -8.02
CA ARG A 85 3.67 27.93 -9.00
C ARG A 85 4.76 27.10 -8.34
N ASP A 86 5.49 27.68 -7.39
CA ASP A 86 6.64 27.02 -6.77
C ASP A 86 6.20 25.80 -5.94
N ASN A 87 5.09 25.93 -5.21
CA ASN A 87 4.51 24.80 -4.49
C ASN A 87 4.03 23.70 -5.44
N THR A 88 3.39 24.07 -6.56
CA THR A 88 2.94 23.10 -7.56
C THR A 88 4.12 22.36 -8.18
N ILE A 89 5.20 23.07 -8.52
CA ILE A 89 6.45 22.45 -9.00
C ILE A 89 6.98 21.49 -7.94
N ASN A 90 7.01 21.91 -6.67
CA ASN A 90 7.50 21.10 -5.56
C ASN A 90 6.75 19.77 -5.41
N LEU A 91 5.42 19.79 -5.52
CA LEU A 91 4.60 18.58 -5.41
C LEU A 91 4.71 17.69 -6.65
N ILE A 92 4.66 18.28 -7.85
CA ILE A 92 4.65 17.53 -9.11
C ILE A 92 5.99 16.83 -9.35
N HIS A 93 7.13 17.49 -9.11
CA HIS A 93 8.44 16.86 -9.38
C HIS A 93 8.73 15.68 -8.43
N LEU A 94 8.15 15.68 -7.23
CA LEU A 94 8.29 14.58 -6.25
C LEU A 94 7.29 13.45 -6.46
N PHE A 95 6.26 13.63 -7.29
CA PHE A 95 5.14 12.68 -7.41
C PHE A 95 5.61 11.24 -7.67
N ARG A 96 6.57 11.02 -8.58
CA ARG A 96 7.07 9.67 -8.87
C ARG A 96 7.67 9.02 -7.62
N ASN A 97 8.49 9.76 -6.88
CA ASN A 97 9.11 9.24 -5.65
C ASN A 97 8.05 9.01 -4.58
N TYR A 98 7.09 9.91 -4.45
CA TYR A 98 5.95 9.79 -3.55
C TYR A 98 5.16 8.50 -3.82
N LEU A 99 4.77 8.24 -5.06
CA LEU A 99 3.99 7.05 -5.44
C LEU A 99 4.74 5.76 -5.09
N HIS A 100 6.00 5.63 -5.52
CA HIS A 100 6.81 4.44 -5.25
C HIS A 100 7.11 4.24 -3.77
N TYR A 101 7.34 5.33 -3.03
CA TYR A 101 7.52 5.29 -1.58
C TYR A 101 6.27 4.74 -0.89
N HIS A 102 5.09 5.27 -1.23
CA HIS A 102 3.84 4.87 -0.59
C HIS A 102 3.42 3.43 -0.93
N ILE A 103 3.71 2.94 -2.13
CA ILE A 103 3.51 1.51 -2.46
C ILE A 103 4.34 0.62 -1.52
N LYS A 104 5.63 0.94 -1.32
CA LYS A 104 6.50 0.19 -0.41
C LYS A 104 6.03 0.28 1.04
N CYS A 105 5.60 1.45 1.49
CA CYS A 105 5.03 1.63 2.82
C CYS A 105 3.76 0.79 3.01
N SER A 106 2.88 0.71 2.02
CA SER A 106 1.69 -0.15 2.07
C SER A 106 2.06 -1.62 2.19
N LYS A 107 3.07 -2.11 1.45
CA LYS A 107 3.58 -3.49 1.62
C LYS A 107 4.08 -3.74 3.04
N ALA A 108 4.89 -2.82 3.58
CA ALA A 108 5.39 -2.93 4.94
C ALA A 108 4.26 -2.93 6.00
N TYR A 109 3.22 -2.11 5.78
CA TYR A 109 2.04 -2.10 6.64
C TYR A 109 1.27 -3.43 6.59
N ILE A 110 1.03 -3.97 5.39
CA ILE A 110 0.39 -5.28 5.21
C ILE A 110 1.20 -6.36 5.92
N HIS A 111 2.54 -6.35 5.82
CA HIS A 111 3.39 -7.29 6.55
C HIS A 111 3.19 -7.20 8.07
N SER A 112 3.08 -5.99 8.63
CA SER A 112 2.81 -5.82 10.06
C SER A 112 1.45 -6.39 10.46
N ARG A 113 0.42 -6.22 9.63
CA ARG A 113 -0.92 -6.80 9.85
C ARG A 113 -0.90 -8.33 9.78
N MET A 114 -0.18 -8.89 8.81
CA MET A 114 0.01 -10.34 8.70
C MET A 114 0.70 -10.91 9.94
N ARG A 115 1.80 -10.30 10.42
CA ARG A 115 2.49 -10.73 11.63
C ARG A 115 1.59 -10.73 12.86
N ALA A 116 0.80 -9.67 13.05
CA ALA A 116 -0.16 -9.59 14.14
C ALA A 116 -1.18 -10.73 14.08
N LYS A 117 -1.72 -11.02 12.88
CA LYS A 117 -2.69 -12.09 12.69
C LYS A 117 -2.08 -13.48 12.89
N THR A 118 -0.86 -13.71 12.42
CA THR A 118 -0.10 -14.95 12.68
C THR A 118 0.13 -15.16 14.17
N ALA A 119 0.48 -14.10 14.92
CA ALA A 119 0.65 -14.19 16.36
C ALA A 119 -0.65 -14.62 17.07
N ASP A 120 -1.81 -14.13 16.61
CA ASP A 120 -3.11 -14.57 17.13
C ASP A 120 -3.41 -16.04 16.81
N PHE A 121 -3.11 -16.49 15.58
CA PHE A 121 -3.25 -17.91 15.23
C PHE A 121 -2.36 -18.82 16.06
N LEU A 122 -1.12 -18.40 16.35
CA LEU A 122 -0.22 -19.15 17.23
C LEU A 122 -0.77 -19.28 18.66
N LYS A 123 -1.44 -18.25 19.18
CA LYS A 123 -2.11 -18.34 20.50
C LYS A 123 -3.23 -19.38 20.50
N VAL A 124 -4.04 -19.42 19.44
CA VAL A 124 -5.11 -20.40 19.29
C VAL A 124 -4.52 -21.82 19.22
N LEU A 125 -3.48 -22.03 18.43
CA LEU A 125 -2.79 -23.32 18.33
C LEU A 125 -2.19 -23.76 19.67
N ASN A 126 -1.54 -22.85 20.39
CA ASN A 126 -0.95 -23.18 21.69
C ASN A 126 -2.01 -23.51 22.74
N ARG A 127 -3.19 -22.87 22.70
CA ARG A 127 -4.33 -23.21 23.57
C ARG A 127 -4.93 -24.58 23.25
N ALA A 128 -4.85 -25.02 21.99
CA ALA A 128 -5.37 -26.31 21.57
C ALA A 128 -4.44 -27.49 21.95
N LYS A 129 -3.20 -27.23 22.40
CA LYS A 129 -2.31 -28.28 22.88
C LYS A 129 -2.86 -28.87 24.18
N PRO A 130 -2.99 -30.20 24.30
CA PRO A 130 -3.36 -30.83 25.56
C PRO A 130 -2.37 -30.47 26.66
N GLU A 131 -2.87 -30.14 27.86
CA GLU A 131 -1.99 -29.97 29.01
C GLU A 131 -1.25 -31.28 29.30
N ALA A 132 0.05 -31.18 29.58
CA ALA A 132 0.82 -32.34 30.03
C ALA A 132 0.15 -32.93 31.28
N PRO A 133 0.05 -34.26 31.42
CA PRO A 133 -0.59 -34.86 32.57
C PRO A 133 0.10 -34.36 33.85
N ASN A 134 -0.67 -33.67 34.69
CA ASN A 134 -0.22 -33.26 36.02
C ASN A 134 0.37 -34.48 36.73
N LYS A 135 1.66 -34.41 37.09
CA LYS A 135 2.25 -35.34 38.07
C LYS A 135 1.49 -35.13 39.38
N LYS A 136 0.39 -35.86 39.57
CA LYS A 136 -0.32 -35.94 40.83
C LYS A 136 0.72 -36.33 41.88
N SER A 137 0.99 -35.42 42.82
CA SER A 137 1.65 -35.77 44.07
C SER A 137 0.86 -36.92 44.70
N THR A 138 1.50 -38.08 44.80
CA THR A 138 0.95 -39.23 45.48
C THR A 138 0.76 -38.84 46.96
N ILE A 139 -0.47 -38.52 47.35
CA ILE A 139 -0.85 -38.48 48.76
C ILE A 139 -0.80 -39.93 49.25
N MET A 140 0.33 -40.33 49.84
CA MET A 140 0.44 -41.60 50.55
C MET A 140 -0.40 -41.52 51.82
N ASN A 141 -1.63 -42.03 51.76
CA ASN A 141 -2.39 -42.41 52.93
C ASN A 141 -1.68 -43.58 53.63
N ARG A 142 -0.84 -43.27 54.61
CA ARG A 142 -0.28 -44.26 55.55
C ARG A 142 -1.39 -44.68 56.51
N LYS A 143 -2.26 -45.59 56.09
CA LYS A 143 -3.14 -46.34 57.01
C LYS A 143 -2.23 -47.14 57.94
N GLN A 144 -2.14 -46.74 59.21
CA GLN A 144 -1.67 -47.64 60.27
C GLN A 144 -2.66 -48.80 60.35
N ILE A 145 -2.27 -49.95 59.81
CA ILE A 145 -2.92 -51.22 60.12
C ILE A 145 -2.23 -51.71 61.39
N VAL A 146 -2.99 -51.66 62.49
CA VAL A 146 -2.71 -52.30 63.76
C VAL A 146 -2.65 -53.81 63.53
N ASN A 147 -1.62 -54.50 64.01
CA ASN A 147 -1.68 -55.94 64.26
C ASN A 147 -1.15 -56.23 65.67
N HIS A 148 -2.09 -56.68 66.50
CA HIS A 148 -1.95 -57.31 67.79
C HIS A 148 -1.57 -58.80 67.57
N CYS A 149 -0.64 -59.34 68.37
CA CYS A 149 -0.39 -60.76 68.71
C CYS A 149 1.05 -60.86 69.25
N ASN A 150 1.40 -61.48 70.36
CA ASN A 150 0.72 -62.21 71.44
C ASN A 150 1.47 -61.91 72.74
#